data_AF-A0A7G8UH15-F1
#
_entry.id   AF-A0A7G8UH15-F1
#
_cell.length_a   1.000
_cell.length_b   1.000
_cell.length_c   1.000
_cell.angle_alpha   90.00
_cell.angle_beta   90.00
_cell.angle_gamma   90.00
#
_symmetry.space_group_name_H-M   'P 1'
#
loop_
_entity.id
_entity.type
_entity.pdbx_description
1 polymer ?
#
loop_
_entity_poly.entity_id
_entity_poly.type
_entity_poly.pdbx_seq_one_letter_code
_entity_poly.pdbx_strand_id
1 'polypeptide(L)'
;MLVVHWSPVNNSKHILKNGIRKSPNGIYCYPVTGHRSLDRWWMKALKRFRKDGKSYNGFIFKVEDQDLPAYYGHFIGATTRDKFEKPIKSLSELGQELQNTVIWRIGERVSWSAAGIPTNETDYLKLGKEEIFKRPEIYKETLNDAAFMDIYLRTTK
;
A
#
# COMPACT_ATOMS: atom_id res chain seq x y z
N MET A 1 3.08 -9.36 7.63
CA MET A 1 2.58 -8.94 6.31
C MET A 1 3.68 -9.05 5.26
N LEU A 2 3.43 -9.52 4.04
CA LEU A 2 4.47 -9.47 2.98
C LEU A 2 4.55 -8.07 2.39
N VAL A 3 5.78 -7.58 2.18
CA VAL A 3 6.05 -6.29 1.56
C VAL A 3 7.15 -6.42 0.51
N VAL A 4 7.20 -5.47 -0.41
CA VAL A 4 8.26 -5.33 -1.41
C VAL A 4 8.98 -3.99 -1.24
N HIS A 5 10.30 -4.05 -1.12
CA HIS A 5 11.19 -2.90 -1.25
C HIS A 5 11.80 -2.88 -2.65
N TRP A 6 11.71 -1.75 -3.34
CA TRP A 6 12.32 -1.58 -4.68
C TRP A 6 13.67 -0.90 -4.55
N SER A 7 14.71 -1.55 -5.05
CA SER A 7 16.07 -0.99 -5.08
C SER A 7 16.72 -1.17 -6.47
N PRO A 8 17.58 -0.22 -6.90
CA PRO A 8 18.36 -0.38 -8.11
C PRO A 8 19.12 -1.71 -8.17
N VAL A 9 19.22 -2.30 -9.36
CA VAL A 9 19.80 -3.64 -9.57
C VAL A 9 21.23 -3.75 -9.03
N ASN A 10 22.03 -2.68 -9.12
CA ASN A 10 23.42 -2.66 -8.63
C ASN A 10 23.55 -2.88 -7.11
N ASN A 11 22.48 -2.66 -6.33
CA ASN A 11 22.47 -2.92 -4.89
C ASN A 11 22.16 -4.38 -4.53
N SER A 12 21.74 -5.21 -5.49
CA SER A 12 21.19 -6.54 -5.20
C SER A 12 22.15 -7.45 -4.46
N LYS A 13 23.41 -7.52 -4.90
CA LYS A 13 24.44 -8.36 -4.25
C LYS A 13 24.66 -7.96 -2.79
N HIS A 14 24.67 -6.66 -2.50
CA HIS A 14 24.80 -6.15 -1.15
C HIS A 14 23.59 -6.52 -0.30
N ILE A 15 22.38 -6.28 -0.81
CA ILE A 15 21.13 -6.54 -0.07
C ILE A 15 20.98 -8.03 0.24
N LEU A 16 21.27 -8.91 -0.72
CA LEU A 16 21.18 -10.36 -0.50
C LEU A 16 22.20 -10.86 0.54
N LYS A 17 23.36 -10.21 0.66
CA LYS A 17 24.40 -10.59 1.62
C LYS A 17 24.19 -9.98 3.02
N ASN A 18 23.78 -8.71 3.07
CA ASN A 18 23.83 -7.89 4.28
C ASN A 18 22.45 -7.38 4.75
N GLY A 19 21.38 -7.70 4.01
CA GLY A 19 20.05 -7.12 4.22
C GLY A 19 19.91 -5.69 3.67
N ILE A 20 18.70 -5.14 3.81
CA ILE A 20 18.38 -3.79 3.39
C ILE A 20 18.89 -2.80 4.45
N ARG A 21 19.76 -1.87 4.05
CA ARG A 21 20.26 -0.84 4.96
C ARG A 21 19.15 0.17 5.28
N LYS A 22 18.79 0.29 6.55
CA LYS A 22 17.83 1.28 7.04
C LYS A 22 18.41 2.69 6.85
N SER A 23 17.64 3.57 6.20
CA SER A 23 17.95 5.01 6.17
C SER A 23 17.47 5.69 7.46
N PRO A 24 17.90 6.92 7.77
CA PRO A 24 17.32 7.69 8.88
C PRO A 24 15.79 7.81 8.80
N ASN A 25 15.24 7.81 7.57
CA ASN A 25 13.81 7.89 7.29
C ASN A 25 13.13 6.51 7.22
N GLY A 26 13.82 5.43 7.60
CA GLY A 26 13.31 4.06 7.53
C GLY A 26 13.54 3.37 6.17
N ILE A 27 12.75 2.33 5.92
CA ILE A 27 12.75 1.55 4.68
C ILE A 27 11.38 1.70 4.03
N TYR A 28 11.37 2.21 2.80
CA TYR A 28 10.14 2.37 2.02
C TYR A 28 9.76 1.06 1.36
N CYS A 29 8.57 0.55 1.71
CA CYS A 29 8.06 -0.73 1.22
C CYS A 29 6.60 -0.60 0.81
N TYR A 30 6.16 -1.49 -0.06
CA TYR A 30 4.76 -1.59 -0.48
C TYR A 30 4.21 -2.95 -0.06
N PRO A 31 2.95 -3.04 0.40
CA PRO A 31 2.35 -4.33 0.70
C PRO A 31 2.24 -5.17 -0.56
N VAL A 32 2.61 -6.45 -0.46
CA VAL A 32 2.32 -7.47 -1.46
C VAL A 32 1.02 -8.12 -1.04
N THR A 33 -0.04 -7.78 -1.75
CA THR A 33 -1.42 -8.08 -1.32
C THR A 33 -1.97 -9.36 -1.91
N GLY A 34 -1.33 -9.90 -2.97
CA GLY A 34 -1.90 -10.96 -3.81
C GLY A 34 -2.78 -10.39 -4.92
N HIS A 35 -3.31 -9.18 -4.71
CA HIS A 35 -4.29 -8.60 -5.62
C HIS A 35 -3.59 -7.98 -6.81
N ARG A 36 -3.69 -8.66 -7.95
CA ARG A 36 -3.01 -8.33 -9.21
C ARG A 36 -3.11 -6.85 -9.59
N SER A 37 -4.25 -6.21 -9.37
CA SER A 37 -4.42 -4.80 -9.73
C SER A 37 -3.73 -3.84 -8.77
N LEU A 38 -3.70 -4.14 -7.47
CA LEU A 38 -3.01 -3.34 -6.46
C LEU A 38 -1.49 -3.55 -6.57
N ASP A 39 -1.06 -4.79 -6.69
CA ASP A 39 0.36 -5.12 -6.83
C ASP A 39 0.97 -4.52 -8.11
N ARG A 40 0.22 -4.52 -9.22
CA ARG A 40 0.60 -3.80 -10.45
C ARG A 40 0.58 -2.29 -10.31
N TRP A 41 -0.27 -1.76 -9.45
CA TRP A 41 -0.35 -0.32 -9.25
C TRP A 41 0.95 0.21 -8.64
N TRP A 42 1.55 -0.49 -7.66
CA TRP A 42 2.86 -0.15 -7.10
C TRP A 42 3.96 -0.06 -8.17
N MET A 43 3.94 -0.99 -9.12
CA MET A 43 4.85 -0.99 -10.27
C MET A 43 4.65 0.22 -11.19
N LYS A 44 3.39 0.58 -11.49
CA LYS A 44 3.05 1.76 -12.30
C LYS A 44 3.45 3.05 -11.59
N ALA A 45 3.22 3.11 -10.28
CA ALA A 45 3.65 4.17 -9.40
C ALA A 45 5.17 4.35 -9.48
N LEU A 46 5.95 3.31 -9.19
CA LEU A 46 7.41 3.35 -9.25
C LEU A 46 7.92 3.94 -10.59
N LYS A 47 7.39 3.46 -11.72
CA LYS A 47 7.71 3.96 -13.06
C LYS A 47 7.35 5.44 -13.27
N ARG A 48 6.25 5.92 -12.68
CA ARG A 48 5.80 7.32 -12.81
C ARG A 48 6.69 8.29 -12.05
N PHE A 49 7.09 7.95 -10.82
CA PHE A 49 7.83 8.87 -9.95
C PHE A 49 9.35 8.73 -10.07
N ARG A 50 9.87 7.58 -10.52
CA ARG A 50 11.31 7.35 -10.70
C ARG A 50 11.65 7.41 -12.18
N LYS A 51 11.99 8.61 -12.66
CA LYS A 51 12.44 8.87 -14.04
C LYS A 51 13.97 8.85 -14.18
N ASP A 52 14.65 8.06 -13.35
CA ASP A 52 16.12 8.04 -13.30
C ASP A 52 16.77 7.05 -14.28
N GLY A 53 15.97 6.38 -15.13
CA GLY A 53 16.45 5.47 -16.17
C GLY A 53 17.04 4.15 -15.64
N LYS A 54 16.94 3.88 -14.34
CA LYS A 54 17.52 2.68 -13.72
C LYS A 54 16.58 1.48 -13.80
N SER A 55 17.17 0.29 -13.83
CA SER A 55 16.48 -0.97 -13.57
C SER A 55 16.41 -1.25 -12.07
N TYR A 56 15.30 -1.83 -11.61
CA TYR A 56 15.02 -2.10 -10.20
C TYR A 56 14.66 -3.56 -9.99
N ASN A 57 15.12 -4.11 -8.86
CA ASN A 57 14.66 -5.39 -8.33
C ASN A 57 13.73 -5.16 -7.13
N GLY A 58 12.73 -6.02 -7.01
CA GLY A 58 11.85 -6.09 -5.86
C GLY A 58 12.38 -7.10 -4.84
N PHE A 59 12.63 -6.64 -3.62
CA PHE A 59 13.03 -7.50 -2.51
C PHE A 59 11.79 -7.72 -1.64
N ILE A 60 11.26 -8.95 -1.71
CA ILE A 60 10.06 -9.33 -0.96
C ILE A 60 10.48 -9.92 0.38
N PHE A 61 9.89 -9.43 1.46
CA PHE A 61 10.12 -9.95 2.80
C PHE A 61 8.87 -9.80 3.66
N LYS A 62 8.86 -10.51 4.80
CA LYS A 62 7.76 -10.47 5.76
C LYS A 62 8.08 -9.44 6.85
N VAL A 63 7.16 -8.52 7.08
CA VAL A 63 7.13 -7.63 8.25
C VAL A 63 6.48 -8.37 9.40
N GLU A 64 7.13 -8.33 10.55
CA GLU A 64 6.71 -8.88 11.84
C GLU A 64 6.46 -7.74 12.84
N ASP A 65 5.80 -8.03 13.97
CA ASP A 65 5.49 -6.98 14.96
C ASP A 65 6.75 -6.32 15.54
N GLN A 66 7.88 -7.05 15.61
CA GLN A 66 9.18 -6.51 16.03
C GLN A 66 9.75 -5.45 15.09
N ASP A 67 9.27 -5.38 13.85
CA ASP A 67 9.72 -4.39 12.86
C ASP A 67 8.99 -3.04 13.01
N LEU A 68 8.02 -2.94 13.92
CA LEU A 68 7.22 -1.75 14.20
C LEU A 68 7.88 -0.87 15.29
N PRO A 69 7.62 0.46 15.34
CA PRO A 69 6.61 1.19 14.59
C PRO A 69 6.97 1.38 13.12
N ALA A 70 5.96 1.21 12.26
CA ALA A 70 6.04 1.62 10.86
C ALA A 70 5.38 2.99 10.69
N TYR A 71 5.82 3.74 9.70
CA TYR A 71 5.12 4.94 9.27
C TYR A 71 4.34 4.62 8.01
N TYR A 72 3.07 5.01 8.00
CA TYR A 72 2.20 4.87 6.84
C TYR A 72 1.93 6.24 6.24
N GLY A 73 2.16 6.35 4.94
CA GLY A 73 1.78 7.52 4.16
C GLY A 73 0.86 7.10 3.03
N HIS A 74 -0.22 7.86 2.80
CA HIS A 74 -0.93 7.78 1.54
C HIS A 74 0.02 8.18 0.42
N PHE A 75 0.18 7.31 -0.57
CA PHE A 75 1.10 7.52 -1.69
C PHE A 75 0.83 8.80 -2.50
N ILE A 76 -0.37 9.40 -2.40
CA ILE A 76 -0.67 10.70 -3.03
C ILE A 76 0.00 11.87 -2.26
N GLY A 77 0.30 11.67 -0.97
CA GLY A 77 0.93 12.66 -0.10
C GLY A 77 2.41 12.38 0.19
N ALA A 78 2.82 11.10 0.24
CA ALA A 78 4.15 10.65 0.68
C ALA A 78 5.31 11.21 -0.15
N THR A 79 5.67 12.45 0.13
CA THR A 79 6.92 13.05 -0.32
C THR A 79 7.98 12.85 0.76
N THR A 80 9.26 13.00 0.41
CA THR A 80 10.36 13.02 1.39
C THR A 80 10.28 14.17 2.40
N ARG A 81 9.21 14.98 2.36
CA ARG A 81 8.94 16.12 3.25
C ARG A 81 7.85 15.83 4.27
N ASP A 82 7.20 14.68 4.20
CA ASP A 82 6.09 14.36 5.09
C ASP A 82 6.61 14.08 6.50
N LYS A 83 6.09 14.84 7.47
CA LYS A 83 6.13 14.42 8.87
C LYS A 83 5.13 13.28 8.97
N PHE A 84 5.60 12.05 9.09
CA PHE A 84 4.71 10.93 9.35
C PHE A 84 4.20 11.05 10.79
N GLU A 85 3.05 11.70 10.96
CA GLU A 85 2.51 12.08 12.28
C GLU A 85 1.91 10.90 13.05
N LYS A 86 1.65 9.76 12.39
CA LYS A 86 0.97 8.60 12.99
C LYS A 86 1.82 7.33 12.86
N PRO A 87 2.51 6.90 13.93
CA PRO A 87 3.18 5.61 13.95
C PRO A 87 2.14 4.49 14.01
N ILE A 88 2.27 3.52 13.10
CA ILE A 88 1.54 2.26 13.13
C ILE A 88 2.28 1.31 14.07
N LYS A 89 1.60 0.88 15.13
CA LYS A 89 2.18 0.15 16.26
C LYS A 89 1.90 -1.35 16.21
N SER A 90 0.95 -1.79 15.38
CA SER A 90 0.64 -3.22 15.21
C SER A 90 0.40 -3.57 13.75
N LEU A 91 0.59 -4.85 13.39
CA LEU A 91 0.21 -5.35 12.08
C LEU A 91 -1.30 -5.23 11.80
N SER A 92 -2.13 -5.22 12.85
CA SER A 92 -3.58 -5.01 12.75
C SER A 92 -3.89 -3.58 12.28
N GLU A 93 -3.28 -2.56 12.93
CA GLU A 93 -3.39 -1.16 12.51
C GLU A 93 -2.91 -0.96 11.07
N LEU A 94 -1.81 -1.62 10.68
CA LEU A 94 -1.30 -1.59 9.31
C LEU A 94 -2.30 -2.14 8.30
N GLY A 95 -2.94 -3.27 8.62
CA GLY A 95 -3.99 -3.86 7.79
C GLY A 95 -5.18 -2.92 7.61
N GLN A 96 -5.62 -2.26 8.69
CA GLN A 96 -6.76 -1.33 8.65
C GLN A 96 -6.49 -0.12 7.75
N GLU A 97 -5.31 0.48 7.85
CA GLU A 97 -4.92 1.62 7.02
C GLU A 97 -4.83 1.26 5.52
N LEU A 98 -4.34 0.05 5.22
CA LEU A 98 -4.33 -0.47 3.85
C LEU A 98 -5.74 -0.67 3.30
N GLN A 99 -6.65 -1.24 4.11
CA GLN A 99 -8.05 -1.41 3.73
C GLN A 99 -8.71 -0.06 3.44
N ASN A 100 -8.54 0.91 4.33
CA ASN A 100 -9.08 2.25 4.14
C ASN A 100 -8.58 2.86 2.83
N THR A 101 -7.32 2.66 2.47
CA THR A 101 -6.77 3.14 1.19
C THR A 101 -7.38 2.46 -0.03
N VAL A 102 -7.63 1.15 0.02
CA VAL A 102 -8.30 0.42 -1.08
C VAL A 102 -9.72 0.92 -1.25
N ILE A 103 -10.47 1.05 -0.15
CA ILE A 103 -11.84 1.57 -0.14
C ILE A 103 -11.87 3.01 -0.68
N TRP A 104 -10.97 3.86 -0.21
CA TRP A 104 -10.83 5.25 -0.69
C TRP A 104 -10.60 5.30 -2.20
N ARG A 105 -9.76 4.42 -2.76
CA ARG A 105 -9.52 4.34 -4.22
C ARG A 105 -10.74 3.87 -5.01
N ILE A 106 -11.56 2.99 -4.44
CA ILE A 106 -12.83 2.61 -5.05
C ILE A 106 -13.73 3.85 -5.15
N GLY A 107 -13.87 4.61 -4.06
CA GLY A 107 -14.62 5.87 -4.06
C GLY A 107 -14.09 6.91 -5.04
N GLU A 108 -12.77 7.07 -5.16
CA GLU A 108 -12.14 7.96 -6.15
C GLU A 108 -12.53 7.57 -7.58
N ARG A 109 -12.49 6.28 -7.93
CA ARG A 109 -12.91 5.80 -9.26
C ARG A 109 -14.37 6.04 -9.55
N VAL A 110 -15.24 5.82 -8.55
CA VAL A 110 -16.68 6.09 -8.68
C VAL A 110 -16.90 7.57 -8.97
N SER A 111 -16.24 8.46 -8.22
CA SER A 111 -16.30 9.91 -8.44
C SER A 111 -15.83 10.29 -9.86
N TRP A 112 -14.72 9.74 -10.33
CA TRP A 112 -14.23 10.01 -11.70
C TRP A 112 -15.19 9.51 -12.79
N SER A 113 -15.92 8.42 -12.53
CA SER A 113 -16.91 7.87 -13.48
C SER A 113 -18.24 8.66 -13.51
N ALA A 114 -18.54 9.42 -12.46
CA ALA A 114 -19.84 10.06 -12.24
C ALA A 114 -19.97 11.51 -12.74
N ALA A 115 -18.92 12.08 -13.36
CA ALA A 115 -18.79 13.43 -13.92
C ALA A 115 -18.15 14.50 -13.03
N GLY A 116 -17.12 15.16 -13.59
CA GLY A 116 -16.58 16.44 -13.11
C GLY A 116 -15.36 16.34 -12.18
N ILE A 117 -14.47 17.32 -12.29
CA ILE A 117 -13.17 17.40 -11.61
C ILE A 117 -13.35 17.23 -10.08
N PRO A 118 -12.56 16.35 -9.43
CA PRO A 118 -12.65 16.13 -7.99
C PRO A 118 -12.45 17.42 -7.17
N THR A 119 -13.36 17.73 -6.26
CA THR A 119 -13.18 18.82 -5.27
C THR A 119 -12.50 18.28 -4.01
N ASN A 120 -11.73 19.13 -3.32
CA ASN A 120 -11.00 18.79 -2.09
C ASN A 120 -11.90 18.33 -0.91
N GLU A 121 -13.22 18.43 -1.05
CA GLU A 121 -14.21 18.09 -0.01
C GLU A 121 -14.81 16.68 -0.18
N THR A 122 -14.42 15.95 -1.23
CA THR A 122 -15.01 14.64 -1.51
C THR A 122 -14.53 13.58 -0.50
N ASP A 123 -15.46 13.04 0.29
CA ASP A 123 -15.19 11.88 1.16
C ASP A 123 -15.21 10.58 0.36
N TYR A 124 -14.08 10.28 -0.27
CA TYR A 124 -13.91 9.05 -1.05
C TYR A 124 -13.98 7.78 -0.21
N LEU A 125 -13.69 7.84 1.09
CA LEU A 125 -13.80 6.66 1.95
C LEU A 125 -15.28 6.28 2.11
N LYS A 126 -16.15 7.26 2.34
CA LYS A 126 -17.61 7.06 2.38
C LYS A 126 -18.13 6.55 1.05
N LEU A 127 -17.78 7.20 -0.07
CA LEU A 127 -18.21 6.77 -1.40
C LEU A 127 -17.79 5.33 -1.73
N GLY A 128 -16.56 4.95 -1.37
CA GLY A 128 -16.06 3.59 -1.55
C GLY A 128 -16.86 2.56 -0.77
N LYS A 129 -17.20 2.85 0.50
CA LYS A 129 -18.04 1.98 1.33
C LYS A 129 -19.44 1.80 0.73
N GLU A 130 -20.06 2.89 0.29
CA GLU A 130 -21.38 2.87 -0.33
C GLU A 130 -21.39 2.06 -1.63
N GLU A 131 -20.36 2.18 -2.46
CA GLU A 131 -20.26 1.43 -3.71
C GLU A 131 -20.06 -0.08 -3.45
N ILE A 132 -19.20 -0.43 -2.49
CA ILE A 132 -19.03 -1.84 -2.06
C ILE A 132 -20.36 -2.41 -1.56
N PHE A 133 -21.12 -1.63 -0.80
CA PHE A 133 -22.44 -2.06 -0.31
C PHE A 133 -23.46 -2.23 -1.44
N LYS A 134 -23.45 -1.35 -2.44
CA LYS A 134 -24.37 -1.40 -3.59
C LYS A 134 -24.07 -2.56 -4.54
N ARG A 135 -22.78 -2.89 -4.73
CA ARG A 135 -22.32 -3.88 -5.73
C ARG A 135 -21.24 -4.82 -5.16
N PRO A 136 -21.55 -5.57 -4.09
CA PRO A 136 -20.55 -6.38 -3.38
C PRO A 136 -19.88 -7.42 -4.27
N GLU A 137 -20.60 -7.96 -5.26
CA GLU A 137 -20.11 -8.94 -6.23
C GLU A 137 -18.97 -8.42 -7.13
N ILE A 138 -18.97 -7.12 -7.46
CA ILE A 138 -17.92 -6.50 -8.30
C ILE A 138 -16.61 -6.38 -7.52
N TYR A 139 -16.71 -6.05 -6.24
CA TYR A 139 -15.55 -5.84 -5.37
C TYR A 139 -15.17 -7.08 -4.59
N LYS A 140 -15.93 -8.17 -4.74
CA LYS A 140 -15.69 -9.43 -4.05
C LYS A 140 -14.27 -9.93 -4.26
N GLU A 141 -13.71 -9.86 -5.48
CA GLU A 141 -12.31 -10.23 -5.74
C GLU A 141 -11.31 -9.14 -5.30
N THR A 142 -11.72 -7.87 -5.30
CA THR A 142 -10.89 -6.75 -4.81
C THR A 142 -10.73 -6.77 -3.28
N LEU A 143 -11.67 -7.42 -2.59
CA LEU A 143 -11.73 -7.56 -1.13
C LEU A 143 -11.40 -8.99 -0.66
N ASN A 144 -11.61 -10.00 -1.50
CA ASN A 144 -11.18 -11.38 -1.27
C ASN A 144 -9.86 -11.64 -1.99
N ASP A 145 -8.79 -11.06 -1.47
CA ASP A 145 -7.55 -11.81 -1.47
C ASP A 145 -7.38 -12.36 -0.07
N ALA A 146 -7.50 -13.68 0.06
CA ALA A 146 -7.43 -14.35 1.35
C ALA A 146 -6.13 -14.01 2.10
N ALA A 147 -5.04 -13.59 1.44
CA ALA A 147 -3.84 -13.07 2.10
C ALA A 147 -3.99 -11.67 2.73
N PHE A 148 -4.85 -10.83 2.15
CA PHE A 148 -5.26 -9.53 2.70
C PHE A 148 -6.15 -9.70 3.94
N MET A 149 -6.98 -10.76 3.96
CA MET A 149 -7.87 -11.13 5.07
C MET A 149 -7.30 -12.19 6.06
N ASP A 150 -6.22 -12.91 5.76
CA ASP A 150 -5.64 -13.92 6.68
C ASP A 150 -4.84 -13.26 7.81
N ILE A 151 -4.33 -12.04 7.58
CA ILE A 151 -3.84 -11.16 8.66
C ILE A 151 -4.99 -10.81 9.64
N TYR A 152 -6.23 -10.80 9.15
CA TYR A 152 -7.44 -10.49 9.90
C TYR A 152 -8.07 -11.71 10.60
N LEU A 153 -7.97 -12.92 10.03
CA LEU A 153 -8.52 -14.14 10.65
C LEU A 153 -7.59 -14.81 11.68
N ARG A 154 -6.30 -14.46 11.71
CA ARG A 154 -5.38 -14.93 12.76
C ARG A 154 -5.40 -14.11 14.05
N THR A 155 -6.11 -12.98 14.06
CA THR A 155 -6.24 -12.07 15.21
C THR A 155 -7.64 -12.08 15.84
N THR A 156 -8.52 -12.99 15.37
CA THR A 156 -9.86 -13.25 15.94
C THR A 156 -9.97 -14.64 16.60
N LYS A 157 -8.85 -15.19 17.08
CA LYS A 157 -8.83 -16.27 18.08
C LYS A 157 -8.20 -15.77 19.37
#